data_AF-A0A2A4B8T3-F1
#
_entry.id   AF-A0A2A4B8T3-F1
#
_cell.length_a   1.000
_cell.length_b   1.000
_cell.length_c   1.000
_cell.angle_alpha   90.00
_cell.angle_beta   90.00
_cell.angle_gamma   90.00
#
_symmetry.space_group_name_H-M   'P 1'
#
loop_
_entity.id
_entity.type
_entity.pdbx_description
1 polymer ?
#
loop_
_entity_poly.entity_id
_entity_poly.type
_entity_poly.pdbx_seq_one_letter_code
_entity_poly.pdbx_strand_id
1 'polypeptide(L)'
;MIPRILIVAGSDSGGGAGIQADIKTASMLGAHAMTAITAITAQNTLGVDAVHPIPTEMVLAQVDCVLRDIGVDAVKIGMIGSARTAAALAERLAELPGLPIVFDPVMVATSGASLADEATIAAFERLMRVATVTTPNLPELKALSGMSILDKGAQRAAAQSLVARRGCAVLVKGGHAKGRQVTDRLFQPAREGAAPEVEWTDPRIDSEATHGTGCTLSSAIACELAKDWSLPEAVARARRFVRIAMQDAGGLGQGHGPMAQQSVRLDLNQSRWSPMLNHVTLPTRDLSASEHFWRLLGLRQIVRADERYARFETEGGATLSLEAEEELPAPVVFLECGDLDLTVAYLKAQGLAFTQEPRDENGGWREARLSDPSGNIVCLYQAGEMRRFPPWRLADA
;
A
#
# COMPACT_ATOMS: atom_id res chain seq x y z
N MET A 1 4.00 -19.02 4.00
CA MET A 1 3.08 -19.31 2.87
C MET A 1 3.14 -18.10 1.93
N ILE A 2 3.08 -18.31 0.61
CA ILE A 2 3.00 -17.20 -0.36
C ILE A 2 1.51 -16.87 -0.53
N PRO A 3 1.01 -15.67 -0.19
CA PRO A 3 -0.39 -15.31 -0.38
C PRO A 3 -0.78 -15.33 -1.87
N ARG A 4 -1.94 -15.90 -2.20
CA ARG A 4 -2.45 -16.02 -3.59
C ARG A 4 -3.57 -15.00 -3.81
N ILE A 5 -3.33 -14.02 -4.67
CA ILE A 5 -4.25 -12.90 -4.88
C ILE A 5 -4.87 -13.01 -6.27
N LEU A 6 -6.19 -13.20 -6.34
CA LEU A 6 -6.92 -13.17 -7.60
C LEU A 6 -7.35 -11.72 -7.90
N ILE A 7 -6.87 -11.20 -9.02
CA ILE A 7 -7.14 -9.86 -9.49
C ILE A 7 -8.14 -9.94 -10.65
N VAL A 8 -9.33 -9.38 -10.45
CA VAL A 8 -10.37 -9.29 -11.49
C VAL A 8 -10.47 -7.84 -11.94
N ALA A 9 -9.80 -7.49 -13.05
CA ALA A 9 -9.69 -6.12 -13.53
C ALA A 9 -9.35 -6.06 -15.03
N GLY A 10 -9.37 -4.86 -15.61
CA GLY A 10 -8.92 -4.64 -16.99
C GLY A 10 -7.40 -4.49 -17.12
N SER A 11 -6.90 -4.71 -18.33
CA SER A 11 -5.50 -4.53 -18.71
C SER A 11 -5.26 -3.13 -19.26
N ASP A 12 -4.34 -2.40 -18.62
CA ASP A 12 -3.81 -1.11 -19.06
C ASP A 12 -2.50 -1.33 -19.84
N SER A 13 -2.50 -1.06 -21.15
CA SER A 13 -1.30 -1.22 -21.98
C SER A 13 -0.12 -0.35 -21.56
N GLY A 14 -0.38 0.80 -20.92
CA GLY A 14 0.66 1.69 -20.38
C GLY A 14 1.31 1.14 -19.10
N GLY A 15 0.71 0.12 -18.49
CA GLY A 15 1.24 -0.59 -17.33
C GLY A 15 1.24 0.21 -16.03
N GLY A 16 0.49 1.32 -15.97
CA GLY A 16 0.43 2.19 -14.79
C GLY A 16 -0.73 1.91 -13.85
N ALA A 17 -1.83 1.35 -14.37
CA ALA A 17 -3.00 0.91 -13.62
C ALA A 17 -3.40 -0.52 -14.02
N GLY A 18 -4.66 -0.90 -13.75
CA GLY A 18 -5.22 -2.19 -14.13
C GLY A 18 -4.46 -3.38 -13.55
N ILE A 19 -4.57 -4.53 -14.21
CA ILE A 19 -3.90 -5.75 -13.78
C ILE A 19 -2.37 -5.60 -13.69
N GLN A 20 -1.76 -4.70 -14.47
CA GLN A 20 -0.33 -4.45 -14.46
C GLN A 20 0.12 -3.82 -13.13
N ALA A 21 -0.58 -2.78 -12.68
CA ALA A 21 -0.32 -2.20 -11.36
C ALA A 21 -0.62 -3.20 -10.23
N ASP A 22 -1.67 -3.99 -10.39
CA ASP A 22 -2.08 -4.99 -9.41
C ASP A 22 -1.00 -6.10 -9.27
N ILE A 23 -0.50 -6.65 -10.38
CA ILE A 23 0.58 -7.67 -10.38
C ILE A 23 1.86 -7.10 -9.77
N LYS A 24 2.27 -5.88 -10.15
CA LYS A 24 3.46 -5.24 -9.56
C LYS A 24 3.31 -5.09 -8.05
N THR A 25 2.16 -4.61 -7.60
CA THR A 25 1.86 -4.44 -6.17
C THR A 25 1.93 -5.75 -5.42
N ALA A 26 1.23 -6.78 -5.91
CA ALA A 26 1.24 -8.10 -5.29
C ALA A 26 2.64 -8.72 -5.26
N SER A 27 3.39 -8.63 -6.36
CA SER A 27 4.77 -9.15 -6.45
C SER A 27 5.68 -8.46 -5.42
N MET A 28 5.60 -7.14 -5.30
CA MET A 28 6.42 -6.38 -4.36
C MET A 28 6.02 -6.58 -2.89
N LEU A 29 4.79 -7.03 -2.64
CA LEU A 29 4.33 -7.43 -1.32
C LEU A 29 4.49 -8.93 -1.06
N GLY A 30 5.22 -9.67 -1.89
CA GLY A 30 5.55 -11.08 -1.67
C GLY A 30 4.38 -12.04 -1.92
N ALA A 31 3.39 -11.63 -2.71
CA ALA A 31 2.22 -12.42 -3.06
C ALA A 31 2.29 -12.95 -4.51
N HIS A 32 1.65 -14.09 -4.76
CA HIS A 32 1.45 -14.65 -6.08
C HIS A 32 0.20 -14.03 -6.72
N ALA A 33 0.38 -13.25 -7.79
CA ALA A 33 -0.69 -12.60 -8.50
C ALA A 33 -1.28 -13.51 -9.58
N MET A 34 -2.60 -13.68 -9.56
CA MET A 34 -3.38 -14.38 -10.58
C MET A 34 -4.40 -13.40 -11.14
N THR A 35 -4.81 -13.53 -12.40
CA THR A 35 -5.69 -12.54 -13.04
C THR A 35 -6.89 -13.19 -13.72
N ALA A 36 -8.01 -12.46 -13.72
CA ALA A 36 -9.12 -12.64 -14.63
C ALA A 36 -9.39 -11.30 -15.33
N ILE A 37 -9.07 -11.22 -16.61
CA ILE A 37 -9.08 -9.97 -17.38
C ILE A 37 -10.51 -9.66 -17.80
N THR A 38 -11.00 -8.47 -17.46
CA THR A 38 -12.38 -8.02 -17.75
C THR A 38 -12.48 -7.17 -19.03
N ALA A 39 -11.40 -6.50 -19.39
CA ALA A 39 -11.26 -5.73 -20.63
C ALA A 39 -9.78 -5.50 -20.95
N ILE A 40 -9.46 -5.20 -22.21
CA ILE A 40 -8.15 -4.72 -22.63
C ILE A 40 -8.31 -3.27 -23.10
N THR A 41 -7.44 -2.37 -22.64
CA THR A 41 -7.43 -0.97 -23.07
C THR A 41 -6.20 -0.67 -23.91
N ALA A 42 -6.38 0.10 -24.98
CA ALA A 42 -5.30 0.85 -25.61
C ALA A 42 -5.20 2.17 -24.85
N GLN A 43 -4.29 2.20 -23.89
CA GLN A 43 -4.17 3.25 -22.87
C GLN A 43 -2.70 3.60 -22.64
N ASN A 44 -2.46 4.89 -22.39
CA ASN A 44 -1.16 5.44 -22.04
C ASN A 44 -1.35 6.61 -21.04
N THR A 45 -0.29 7.37 -20.76
CA THR A 45 -0.34 8.48 -19.79
C THR A 45 -1.17 9.68 -20.23
N LEU A 46 -1.53 9.76 -21.52
CA LEU A 46 -2.33 10.84 -22.10
C LEU A 46 -3.82 10.51 -22.13
N GLY A 47 -4.20 9.23 -22.12
CA GLY A 47 -5.60 8.85 -22.27
C GLY A 47 -5.87 7.38 -22.53
N VAL A 48 -7.14 7.10 -22.82
CA VAL A 48 -7.64 5.80 -23.28
C VAL A 48 -8.17 5.99 -24.70
N ASP A 49 -7.56 5.32 -25.67
CA ASP A 49 -7.92 5.39 -27.08
C ASP A 49 -8.97 4.35 -27.47
N ALA A 50 -8.93 3.17 -26.84
CA ALA A 50 -9.88 2.10 -27.10
C ALA A 50 -10.07 1.18 -25.88
N VAL A 51 -11.25 0.58 -25.79
CA VAL A 51 -11.60 -0.44 -24.78
C VAL A 51 -12.22 -1.63 -25.48
N HIS A 52 -11.66 -2.83 -25.26
CA HIS A 52 -12.20 -4.09 -25.74
C HIS A 52 -12.70 -4.92 -24.54
N PRO A 53 -14.02 -5.02 -24.31
CA PRO A 53 -14.56 -5.80 -23.20
C PRO A 53 -14.40 -7.31 -23.46
N ILE A 54 -14.01 -8.05 -22.42
CA ILE A 54 -13.96 -9.51 -22.48
C ILE A 54 -15.36 -10.06 -22.16
N PRO A 55 -15.87 -11.05 -22.94
CA PRO A 55 -17.16 -11.69 -22.66
C PRO A 55 -17.23 -12.25 -21.23
N THR A 56 -18.37 -12.07 -20.56
CA THR A 56 -18.57 -12.49 -19.16
C THR A 56 -18.20 -13.96 -18.93
N GLU A 57 -18.56 -14.84 -19.87
CA GLU A 57 -18.26 -16.27 -19.81
C GLU A 57 -16.76 -16.55 -19.76
N MET A 58 -15.96 -15.78 -20.50
CA MET A 58 -14.51 -15.89 -20.49
C MET A 58 -13.91 -15.31 -19.20
N VAL A 59 -14.48 -14.24 -18.63
CA VAL A 59 -14.07 -13.72 -17.31
C VAL A 59 -14.26 -14.79 -16.24
N LEU A 60 -15.45 -15.42 -16.20
CA LEU A 60 -15.74 -16.49 -15.23
C LEU A 60 -14.89 -17.73 -15.47
N ALA A 61 -14.65 -18.12 -16.72
CA ALA A 61 -13.78 -19.24 -17.03
C ALA A 61 -12.35 -19.03 -16.50
N GLN A 62 -11.81 -17.80 -16.56
CA GLN A 62 -10.52 -17.47 -15.95
C GLN A 62 -10.56 -17.61 -14.42
N VAL A 63 -11.60 -17.05 -13.77
CA VAL A 63 -11.80 -17.18 -12.31
C VAL A 63 -11.86 -18.64 -11.89
N ASP A 64 -12.72 -19.44 -12.53
CA ASP A 64 -12.94 -20.85 -12.21
C ASP A 64 -11.67 -21.69 -12.47
N CYS A 65 -10.92 -21.38 -13.51
CA CYS A 65 -9.66 -22.04 -13.84
C CYS A 65 -8.65 -21.90 -12.69
N VAL A 66 -8.47 -20.66 -12.19
CA VAL A 66 -7.54 -20.35 -11.10
C VAL A 66 -8.01 -20.94 -9.78
N LEU A 67 -9.30 -20.78 -9.44
CA LEU A 67 -9.86 -21.27 -8.18
C LEU A 67 -9.74 -22.79 -8.03
N ARG A 68 -9.93 -23.53 -9.12
CA ARG A 68 -9.92 -25.00 -9.12
C ARG A 68 -8.52 -25.61 -8.89
N ASP A 69 -7.47 -24.94 -9.35
CA ASP A 69 -6.10 -25.48 -9.33
C ASP A 69 -5.23 -24.80 -8.26
N ILE A 70 -5.04 -23.49 -8.38
CA ILE A 70 -4.12 -22.73 -7.54
C ILE A 70 -4.79 -22.36 -6.22
N GLY A 71 -6.10 -22.08 -6.24
CA GLY A 71 -6.87 -21.53 -5.12
C GLY A 71 -6.58 -20.04 -4.87
N VAL A 72 -7.17 -19.47 -3.82
CA VAL A 72 -7.13 -18.02 -3.55
C VAL A 72 -7.14 -17.72 -2.06
N ASP A 73 -6.41 -16.68 -1.64
CA ASP A 73 -6.36 -16.17 -0.27
C ASP A 73 -6.97 -14.77 -0.14
N ALA A 74 -7.03 -13.99 -1.21
CA ALA A 74 -7.86 -12.79 -1.31
C ALA A 74 -8.19 -12.45 -2.77
N VAL A 75 -9.26 -11.69 -2.98
CA VAL A 75 -9.67 -11.18 -4.29
C VAL A 75 -9.60 -9.66 -4.29
N LYS A 76 -8.97 -9.09 -5.33
CA LYS A 76 -9.09 -7.67 -5.66
C LYS A 76 -9.94 -7.52 -6.91
N ILE A 77 -10.95 -6.67 -6.85
CA ILE A 77 -11.83 -6.36 -7.98
C ILE A 77 -11.58 -4.90 -8.37
N GLY A 78 -11.25 -4.67 -9.64
CA GLY A 78 -11.10 -3.33 -10.23
C GLY A 78 -12.20 -3.05 -11.24
N MET A 79 -11.83 -2.48 -12.40
CA MET A 79 -12.77 -2.24 -13.50
C MET A 79 -13.45 -3.55 -13.95
N ILE A 80 -14.78 -3.61 -13.90
CA ILE A 80 -15.56 -4.85 -14.10
C ILE A 80 -16.25 -4.97 -15.48
N GLY A 81 -16.09 -3.99 -16.36
CA GLY A 81 -16.44 -4.04 -17.79
C GLY A 81 -17.95 -4.03 -18.12
N SER A 82 -18.82 -4.70 -17.34
CA SER A 82 -20.27 -4.67 -17.54
C SER A 82 -21.07 -5.06 -16.29
N ALA A 83 -22.35 -4.65 -16.26
CA ALA A 83 -23.32 -5.06 -15.24
C ALA A 83 -23.50 -6.59 -15.15
N ARG A 84 -23.45 -7.29 -16.29
CA ARG A 84 -23.58 -8.75 -16.36
C ARG A 84 -22.39 -9.43 -15.69
N THR A 85 -21.18 -8.97 -16.00
CA THR A 85 -19.95 -9.48 -15.38
C THR A 85 -19.94 -9.20 -13.88
N ALA A 86 -20.34 -8.00 -13.45
CA ALA A 86 -20.44 -7.67 -12.03
C ALA A 86 -21.41 -8.57 -11.26
N ALA A 87 -22.59 -8.84 -11.83
CA ALA A 87 -23.58 -9.72 -11.21
C ALA A 87 -23.08 -11.16 -11.11
N ALA A 88 -22.58 -11.72 -12.21
CA ALA A 88 -22.14 -13.11 -12.24
C ALA A 88 -20.89 -13.34 -11.38
N LEU A 89 -19.96 -12.38 -11.33
CA LEU A 89 -18.81 -12.45 -10.43
C LEU A 89 -19.26 -12.41 -8.95
N ALA A 90 -20.21 -11.54 -8.59
CA ALA A 90 -20.72 -11.47 -7.24
C ALA A 90 -21.36 -12.81 -6.80
N GLU A 91 -22.12 -13.46 -7.68
CA GLU A 91 -22.68 -14.79 -7.42
C GLU A 91 -21.58 -15.82 -7.17
N ARG A 92 -20.54 -15.83 -8.01
CA ARG A 92 -19.42 -16.77 -7.87
C ARG A 92 -18.62 -16.56 -6.58
N LEU A 93 -18.39 -15.30 -6.20
CA LEU A 93 -17.66 -14.96 -4.98
C LEU A 93 -18.49 -15.21 -3.70
N ALA A 94 -19.82 -15.19 -3.78
CA ALA A 94 -20.68 -15.53 -2.64
C ALA A 94 -20.53 -17.00 -2.21
N GLU A 95 -20.06 -17.88 -3.11
CA GLU A 95 -19.78 -19.30 -2.82
C GLU A 95 -18.49 -19.49 -1.99
N LEU A 96 -17.73 -18.42 -1.73
CA LEU A 96 -16.45 -18.43 -1.01
C LEU A 96 -16.52 -17.62 0.30
N PRO A 97 -17.30 -18.07 1.31
CA PRO A 97 -17.50 -17.32 2.54
C PRO A 97 -16.19 -17.16 3.33
N GLY A 98 -15.97 -15.96 3.87
CA GLY A 98 -14.79 -15.64 4.68
C GLY A 98 -13.56 -15.23 3.88
N LEU A 99 -13.57 -15.38 2.55
CA LEU A 99 -12.49 -14.89 1.70
C LEU A 99 -12.44 -13.36 1.69
N PRO A 100 -11.29 -12.73 1.99
CA PRO A 100 -11.14 -11.29 1.86
C PRO A 100 -11.35 -10.81 0.42
N ILE A 101 -12.30 -9.90 0.23
CA ILE A 101 -12.62 -9.30 -1.08
C ILE A 101 -12.50 -7.79 -0.98
N VAL A 102 -11.58 -7.21 -1.75
CA VAL A 102 -11.38 -5.76 -1.87
C VAL A 102 -11.96 -5.30 -3.19
N PHE A 103 -12.97 -4.44 -3.13
CA PHE A 103 -13.60 -3.88 -4.32
C PHE A 103 -13.21 -2.41 -4.51
N ASP A 104 -12.47 -2.11 -5.57
CA ASP A 104 -12.22 -0.74 -6.04
C ASP A 104 -13.27 -0.39 -7.10
N PRO A 105 -14.27 0.45 -6.78
CA PRO A 105 -15.42 0.71 -7.64
C PRO A 105 -15.06 1.69 -8.77
N VAL A 106 -14.13 1.28 -9.64
CA VAL A 106 -13.60 2.11 -10.73
C VAL A 106 -14.72 2.48 -11.69
N MET A 107 -15.05 3.77 -11.74
CA MET A 107 -16.07 4.32 -12.66
C MET A 107 -15.48 5.15 -13.80
N VAL A 108 -14.35 5.81 -13.54
CA VAL A 108 -13.71 6.76 -14.46
C VAL A 108 -12.20 6.55 -14.42
N ALA A 109 -11.54 6.59 -15.57
CA ALA A 109 -10.09 6.53 -15.66
C ALA A 109 -9.43 7.78 -15.06
N THR A 110 -8.17 7.71 -14.64
CA THR A 110 -7.40 8.90 -14.22
C THR A 110 -7.35 9.98 -15.31
N SER A 111 -7.41 9.58 -16.59
CA SER A 111 -7.50 10.48 -17.74
C SER A 111 -8.90 11.05 -18.02
N GLY A 112 -9.92 10.67 -17.24
CA GLY A 112 -11.29 11.17 -17.34
C GLY A 112 -12.24 10.34 -18.22
N ALA A 113 -11.76 9.26 -18.85
CA ALA A 113 -12.61 8.40 -19.67
C ALA A 113 -13.63 7.62 -18.81
N SER A 114 -14.91 7.58 -19.21
CA SER A 114 -15.91 6.75 -18.52
C SER A 114 -15.61 5.27 -18.71
N LEU A 115 -15.58 4.50 -17.62
CA LEU A 115 -15.28 3.06 -17.60
C LEU A 115 -16.46 2.21 -17.10
N ALA A 116 -17.51 2.83 -16.56
CA ALA A 116 -18.72 2.17 -16.12
C ALA A 116 -19.95 3.00 -16.48
N ASP A 117 -20.94 2.36 -17.11
CA ASP A 117 -22.24 2.95 -17.36
C ASP A 117 -23.16 2.86 -16.12
N GLU A 118 -24.32 3.50 -16.16
CA GLU A 118 -25.29 3.51 -15.05
C GLU A 118 -25.73 2.10 -14.65
N ALA A 119 -25.91 1.20 -15.62
CA ALA A 119 -26.28 -0.19 -15.37
C ALA A 119 -25.18 -0.94 -14.60
N THR A 120 -23.91 -0.68 -14.95
CA THR A 120 -22.75 -1.26 -14.29
C THR A 120 -22.59 -0.72 -12.87
N ILE A 121 -22.76 0.59 -12.67
CA ILE A 121 -22.75 1.21 -11.34
C ILE A 121 -23.88 0.65 -10.46
N ALA A 122 -25.08 0.46 -11.00
CA ALA A 122 -26.18 -0.17 -10.28
C ALA A 122 -25.83 -1.62 -9.87
N ALA A 123 -25.11 -2.35 -10.72
CA ALA A 123 -24.67 -3.71 -10.41
C ALA A 123 -23.55 -3.78 -9.34
N PHE A 124 -22.83 -2.69 -9.07
CA PHE A 124 -21.79 -2.66 -8.02
C PHE A 124 -22.35 -2.98 -6.63
N GLU A 125 -23.64 -2.74 -6.40
CA GLU A 125 -24.32 -3.16 -5.17
C GLU A 125 -24.13 -4.65 -4.88
N ARG A 126 -24.16 -5.51 -5.91
CA ARG A 126 -23.99 -6.96 -5.73
C ARG A 126 -22.57 -7.31 -5.27
N LEU A 127 -21.56 -6.65 -5.84
CA LEU A 127 -20.16 -6.82 -5.46
C LEU A 127 -19.91 -6.29 -4.04
N MET A 128 -20.50 -5.15 -3.67
CA MET A 128 -20.37 -4.60 -2.33
C MET A 128 -20.93 -5.54 -1.25
N ARG A 129 -21.98 -6.31 -1.55
CA ARG A 129 -22.56 -7.28 -0.59
C ARG A 129 -21.64 -8.44 -0.23
N VAL A 130 -20.73 -8.80 -1.14
CA VAL A 130 -19.73 -9.86 -0.91
C VAL A 130 -18.36 -9.30 -0.52
N ALA A 131 -18.14 -7.99 -0.68
CA ALA A 131 -16.87 -7.36 -0.38
C ALA A 131 -16.61 -7.28 1.13
N THR A 132 -15.35 -7.48 1.53
CA THR A 132 -14.85 -7.12 2.86
C THR A 132 -14.76 -5.60 3.00
N VAL A 133 -14.23 -4.94 1.97
CA VAL A 133 -14.10 -3.48 1.91
C VAL A 133 -14.29 -2.98 0.48
N THR A 134 -14.99 -1.85 0.35
CA THR A 134 -15.05 -1.08 -0.90
C THR A 134 -14.24 0.20 -0.75
N THR A 135 -13.47 0.60 -1.76
CA THR A 135 -12.49 1.70 -1.65
C THR A 135 -12.83 2.91 -2.54
N PRO A 136 -14.00 3.58 -2.41
CA PRO A 136 -14.36 4.67 -3.31
C PRO A 136 -13.56 5.95 -3.06
N ASN A 137 -13.25 6.70 -4.12
CA ASN A 137 -12.88 8.12 -4.00
C ASN A 137 -14.13 9.00 -3.78
N LEU A 138 -13.96 10.32 -3.65
CA LEU A 138 -15.08 11.23 -3.40
C LEU A 138 -16.15 11.22 -4.53
N PRO A 139 -15.79 11.33 -5.83
CA PRO A 139 -16.75 11.14 -6.92
C PRO A 139 -17.49 9.79 -6.90
N GLU A 140 -16.77 8.69 -6.70
CA GLU A 140 -17.34 7.33 -6.62
C GLU A 140 -18.27 7.19 -5.42
N LEU A 141 -17.91 7.77 -4.27
CA LEU A 141 -18.74 7.77 -3.07
C LEU A 141 -20.06 8.50 -3.31
N LYS A 142 -20.04 9.62 -4.02
CA LYS A 142 -21.24 10.36 -4.42
C LYS A 142 -22.14 9.49 -5.30
N ALA A 143 -21.57 8.86 -6.33
CA ALA A 143 -22.32 8.00 -7.25
C ALA A 143 -22.93 6.77 -6.56
N LEU A 144 -22.15 6.08 -5.71
CA LEU A 144 -22.60 4.90 -4.98
C LEU A 144 -23.65 5.21 -3.91
N SER A 145 -23.47 6.31 -3.18
CA SER A 145 -24.38 6.68 -2.09
C SER A 145 -25.70 7.27 -2.59
N GLY A 146 -25.68 7.92 -3.76
CA GLY A 146 -26.78 8.75 -4.26
C GLY A 146 -26.96 10.06 -3.48
N MET A 147 -26.00 10.41 -2.60
CA MET A 147 -26.08 11.57 -1.71
C MET A 147 -25.20 12.72 -2.22
N SER A 148 -25.62 13.96 -1.95
CA SER A 148 -24.75 15.12 -2.16
C SER A 148 -23.65 15.16 -1.10
N ILE A 149 -22.40 15.42 -1.52
CA ILE A 149 -21.23 15.47 -0.63
C ILE A 149 -20.64 16.88 -0.73
N LEU A 150 -21.09 17.77 0.14
CA LEU A 150 -20.69 19.19 0.16
C LEU A 150 -19.61 19.49 1.20
N ASP A 151 -19.54 18.67 2.26
CA ASP A 151 -18.61 18.85 3.36
C ASP A 151 -18.19 17.49 3.98
N LYS A 152 -17.32 17.56 5.00
CA LYS A 152 -16.81 16.38 5.71
C LYS A 152 -17.91 15.60 6.46
N GLY A 153 -18.96 16.28 6.91
CA GLY A 153 -20.09 15.65 7.61
C GLY A 153 -20.96 14.85 6.63
N ALA A 154 -21.27 15.43 5.47
CA ALA A 154 -21.98 14.77 4.39
C ALA A 154 -21.20 13.56 3.84
N GLN A 155 -19.87 13.67 3.73
CA GLN A 155 -19.00 12.55 3.36
C GLN A 155 -19.12 11.39 4.36
N ARG A 156 -19.06 11.68 5.66
CA ARG A 156 -19.22 10.70 6.74
C ARG A 156 -20.59 10.03 6.70
N ALA A 157 -21.66 10.81 6.54
CA ALA A 157 -23.02 10.29 6.43
C ALA A 157 -23.20 9.39 5.20
N ALA A 158 -22.62 9.76 4.04
CA ALA A 158 -22.66 8.95 2.83
C ALA A 158 -21.95 7.60 3.01
N ALA A 159 -20.76 7.60 3.62
CA ALA A 159 -20.02 6.37 3.89
C ALA A 159 -20.73 5.46 4.90
N GLN A 160 -21.23 6.02 6.01
CA GLN A 160 -22.00 5.29 7.01
C GLN A 160 -23.29 4.70 6.43
N SER A 161 -23.97 5.44 5.55
CA SER A 161 -25.14 4.96 4.81
C SER A 161 -24.81 3.76 3.91
N LEU A 162 -23.65 3.76 3.25
CA LEU A 162 -23.20 2.62 2.47
C LEU A 162 -22.87 1.41 3.36
N VAL A 163 -22.14 1.60 4.46
CA VAL A 163 -21.86 0.53 5.43
C VAL A 163 -23.16 -0.11 5.92
N ALA A 164 -24.14 0.71 6.34
CA ALA A 164 -25.43 0.23 6.85
C ALA A 164 -26.28 -0.50 5.80
N ARG A 165 -26.31 0.01 4.56
CA ARG A 165 -27.11 -0.57 3.46
C ARG A 165 -26.47 -1.79 2.81
N ARG A 166 -25.14 -1.89 2.81
CA ARG A 166 -24.39 -2.86 1.99
C ARG A 166 -23.64 -3.90 2.82
N GLY A 167 -23.39 -3.66 4.11
CA GLY A 167 -22.79 -4.62 5.03
C GLY A 167 -21.27 -4.77 4.93
N CYS A 168 -20.61 -4.11 3.97
CA CYS A 168 -19.15 -4.08 3.85
C CYS A 168 -18.54 -2.83 4.50
N ALA A 169 -17.24 -2.89 4.81
CA ALA A 169 -16.50 -1.70 5.18
C ALA A 169 -16.35 -0.76 3.97
N VAL A 170 -16.18 0.54 4.22
CA VAL A 170 -16.00 1.57 3.20
C VAL A 170 -14.76 2.40 3.53
N LEU A 171 -13.74 2.35 2.66
CA LEU A 171 -12.57 3.20 2.74
C LEU A 171 -12.72 4.38 1.77
N VAL A 172 -13.04 5.55 2.31
CA VAL A 172 -13.15 6.77 1.51
C VAL A 172 -11.77 7.37 1.28
N LYS A 173 -11.34 7.38 0.01
CA LYS A 173 -10.04 7.91 -0.42
C LYS A 173 -10.08 9.45 -0.50
N GLY A 174 -9.20 10.12 0.22
CA GLY A 174 -9.11 11.58 0.31
C GLY A 174 -8.29 12.26 -0.78
N GLY A 175 -7.63 11.49 -1.66
CA GLY A 175 -6.69 12.03 -2.66
C GLY A 175 -7.25 13.14 -3.57
N HIS A 176 -8.57 13.18 -3.76
CA HIS A 176 -9.27 14.21 -4.56
C HIS A 176 -9.60 15.50 -3.79
N ALA A 177 -9.43 15.52 -2.46
CA ALA A 177 -9.68 16.72 -1.65
C ALA A 177 -8.57 17.76 -1.86
N LYS A 178 -8.92 19.05 -1.83
CA LYS A 178 -7.95 20.15 -1.90
C LYS A 178 -7.18 20.28 -0.59
N GLY A 179 -5.94 20.78 -0.67
CA GLY A 179 -5.13 21.13 0.49
C GLY A 179 -3.81 20.36 0.59
N ARG A 180 -3.02 20.73 1.61
CA ARG A 180 -1.67 20.19 1.87
C ARG A 180 -1.66 18.81 2.55
N GLN A 181 -2.83 18.33 2.96
CA GLN A 181 -3.00 17.04 3.65
C GLN A 181 -4.00 16.18 2.90
N VAL A 182 -3.77 14.88 2.91
CA VAL A 182 -4.67 13.86 2.36
C VAL A 182 -5.17 13.02 3.52
N THR A 183 -6.49 12.89 3.64
CA THR A 183 -7.14 12.16 4.72
C THR A 183 -7.99 11.02 4.16
N ASP A 184 -7.61 9.78 4.47
CA ASP A 184 -8.40 8.59 4.16
C ASP A 184 -9.18 8.14 5.40
N ARG A 185 -10.42 7.68 5.21
CA ARG A 185 -11.31 7.29 6.30
C ARG A 185 -11.91 5.93 6.06
N LEU A 186 -11.68 5.00 6.98
CA LEU A 186 -12.29 3.68 6.99
C LEU A 186 -13.51 3.69 7.91
N PHE A 187 -14.65 3.27 7.38
CA PHE A 187 -15.89 3.06 8.11
C PHE A 187 -16.20 1.57 8.14
N GLN A 188 -16.51 1.03 9.31
CA GLN A 188 -16.72 -0.40 9.49
C GLN A 188 -18.10 -0.70 10.07
N PRO A 189 -18.71 -1.86 9.72
CA PRO A 189 -19.86 -2.36 10.46
C PRO A 189 -19.51 -2.51 11.95
N ALA A 190 -20.47 -2.26 12.82
CA ALA A 190 -20.27 -2.43 14.25
C ALA A 190 -19.87 -3.87 14.57
N ARG A 191 -18.71 -4.05 15.19
CA ARG A 191 -18.21 -5.32 15.73
C ARG A 191 -17.57 -5.05 17.07
N GLU A 192 -17.68 -6.01 17.98
CA GLU A 192 -17.07 -5.90 19.31
C GLU A 192 -15.55 -5.68 19.19
N GLY A 193 -15.03 -4.65 19.87
CA GLY A 193 -13.61 -4.29 19.85
C GLY A 193 -13.12 -3.57 18.58
N ALA A 194 -13.94 -3.39 17.54
CA ALA A 194 -13.56 -2.64 16.34
C ALA A 194 -14.01 -1.18 16.44
N ALA A 195 -13.10 -0.23 16.17
CA ALA A 195 -13.47 1.17 16.02
C ALA A 195 -14.41 1.32 14.82
N PRO A 196 -15.55 2.03 14.96
CA PRO A 196 -16.49 2.23 13.86
C PRO A 196 -15.89 3.10 12.74
N GLU A 197 -14.86 3.88 13.06
CA GLU A 197 -14.15 4.75 12.16
C GLU A 197 -12.67 4.82 12.50
N VAL A 198 -11.83 4.78 11.48
CA VAL A 198 -10.38 5.00 11.57
C VAL A 198 -10.00 6.02 10.50
N GLU A 199 -9.19 7.01 10.89
CA GLU A 199 -8.72 8.08 10.00
C GLU A 199 -7.19 8.06 9.93
N TRP A 200 -6.66 8.23 8.71
CA TRP A 200 -5.24 8.47 8.51
C TRP A 200 -5.05 9.76 7.72
N THR A 201 -4.19 10.64 8.22
CA THR A 201 -3.87 11.93 7.59
C THR A 201 -2.37 12.05 7.41
N ASP A 202 -1.94 12.36 6.19
CA ASP A 202 -0.53 12.57 5.85
C ASP A 202 -0.37 13.79 4.93
N PRO A 203 0.85 14.38 4.86
CA PRO A 203 1.16 15.40 3.88
C PRO A 203 0.91 14.91 2.45
N ARG A 204 0.35 15.78 1.61
CA ARG A 204 0.21 15.54 0.18
C ARG A 204 1.60 15.48 -0.46
N ILE A 205 1.84 14.43 -1.23
CA ILE A 205 3.03 14.31 -2.09
C ILE A 205 2.72 15.09 -3.37
N ASP A 206 3.59 16.04 -3.71
CA ASP A 206 3.51 16.79 -4.97
C ASP A 206 4.13 15.95 -6.08
N SER A 207 3.28 15.32 -6.89
CA SER A 207 3.70 14.41 -7.96
C SER A 207 2.62 14.31 -9.02
N GLU A 208 3.03 14.33 -10.29
CA GLU A 208 2.14 14.09 -11.43
C GLU A 208 1.86 12.59 -11.64
N ALA A 209 2.66 11.72 -11.01
CA ALA A 209 2.58 10.27 -11.12
C ALA A 209 1.46 9.68 -10.25
N THR A 210 0.23 10.01 -10.63
CA THR A 210 -0.99 9.62 -9.89
C THR A 210 -1.78 8.50 -10.58
N HIS A 211 -1.32 8.07 -11.76
CA HIS A 211 -1.95 6.99 -12.53
C HIS A 211 -1.81 5.66 -11.77
N GLY A 212 -2.94 4.98 -11.56
CA GLY A 212 -3.00 3.70 -10.86
C GLY A 212 -2.92 3.74 -9.33
N THR A 213 -3.01 4.92 -8.70
CA THR A 213 -3.06 5.06 -7.22
C THR A 213 -4.14 4.20 -6.57
N GLY A 214 -5.37 4.23 -7.09
CA GLY A 214 -6.50 3.43 -6.59
C GLY A 214 -6.30 1.92 -6.75
N CYS A 215 -5.84 1.47 -7.94
CA CYS A 215 -5.55 0.07 -8.21
C CYS A 215 -4.45 -0.47 -7.29
N THR A 216 -3.38 0.31 -7.11
CA THR A 216 -2.27 -0.05 -6.22
C THR A 216 -2.74 -0.13 -4.77
N LEU A 217 -3.50 0.86 -4.28
CA LEU A 217 -4.02 0.87 -2.91
C LEU A 217 -4.89 -0.37 -2.63
N SER A 218 -5.87 -0.64 -3.48
CA SER A 218 -6.79 -1.77 -3.31
C SER A 218 -6.07 -3.12 -3.41
N SER A 219 -5.12 -3.26 -4.34
CA SER A 219 -4.30 -4.47 -4.44
C SER A 219 -3.41 -4.68 -3.23
N ALA A 220 -2.81 -3.63 -2.69
CA ALA A 220 -2.02 -3.71 -1.47
C ALA A 220 -2.88 -4.11 -0.26
N ILE A 221 -4.10 -3.57 -0.13
CA ILE A 221 -5.05 -4.00 0.92
C ILE A 221 -5.35 -5.49 0.80
N ALA A 222 -5.62 -5.99 -0.41
CA ALA A 222 -5.91 -7.41 -0.62
C ALA A 222 -4.71 -8.29 -0.22
N CYS A 223 -3.49 -7.88 -0.57
CA CYS A 223 -2.28 -8.59 -0.20
C CYS A 223 -2.06 -8.65 1.32
N GLU A 224 -2.33 -7.56 2.02
CA GLU A 224 -2.14 -7.50 3.47
C GLU A 224 -3.26 -8.25 4.23
N LEU A 225 -4.50 -8.20 3.74
CA LEU A 225 -5.58 -9.04 4.28
C LEU A 225 -5.29 -10.54 4.12
N ALA A 226 -4.71 -10.95 2.98
CA ALA A 226 -4.30 -12.34 2.76
C ALA A 226 -3.13 -12.80 3.67
N LYS A 227 -2.50 -11.88 4.40
CA LYS A 227 -1.46 -12.15 5.42
C LYS A 227 -2.01 -12.06 6.85
N ASP A 228 -3.34 -12.07 7.00
CA ASP A 228 -4.05 -12.00 8.29
C ASP A 228 -3.82 -10.69 9.08
N TRP A 229 -3.50 -9.60 8.40
CA TRP A 229 -3.59 -8.27 9.01
C TRP A 229 -5.05 -7.87 9.18
N SER A 230 -5.38 -7.18 10.28
CA SER A 230 -6.71 -6.59 10.42
C SER A 230 -6.94 -5.52 9.33
N LEU A 231 -8.19 -5.23 9.01
CA LEU A 231 -8.51 -4.27 7.96
C LEU A 231 -7.86 -2.87 8.19
N PRO A 232 -7.89 -2.27 9.40
CA PRO A 232 -7.17 -1.02 9.64
C PRO A 232 -5.65 -1.13 9.40
N GLU A 233 -5.02 -2.21 9.85
CA GLU A 233 -3.58 -2.44 9.65
C GLU A 233 -3.26 -2.61 8.15
N ALA A 234 -4.07 -3.40 7.43
CA ALA A 234 -3.95 -3.60 5.99
C ALA A 234 -4.06 -2.29 5.22
N VAL A 235 -5.03 -1.42 5.59
CA VAL A 235 -5.17 -0.08 5.01
C VAL A 235 -3.96 0.80 5.31
N ALA A 236 -3.51 0.86 6.57
CA ALA A 236 -2.36 1.66 6.95
C ALA A 236 -1.09 1.27 6.17
N ARG A 237 -0.86 -0.04 6.02
CA ARG A 237 0.28 -0.60 5.28
C ARG A 237 0.16 -0.35 3.78
N ALA A 238 -1.02 -0.51 3.20
CA ALA A 238 -1.29 -0.22 1.80
C ALA A 238 -1.10 1.27 1.45
N ARG A 239 -1.53 2.18 2.34
CA ARG A 239 -1.28 3.62 2.18
C ARG A 239 0.21 3.92 2.17
N ARG A 240 0.98 3.31 3.06
CA ARG A 240 2.44 3.46 3.09
C ARG A 240 3.09 2.96 1.79
N PHE A 241 2.66 1.82 1.26
CA PHE A 241 3.12 1.30 -0.04
C PHE A 241 2.91 2.33 -1.16
N VAL A 242 1.70 2.88 -1.27
CA VAL A 242 1.35 3.88 -2.29
C VAL A 242 2.22 5.13 -2.14
N ARG A 243 2.41 5.63 -0.92
CA ARG A 243 3.22 6.83 -0.67
C ARG A 243 4.66 6.66 -1.10
N ILE A 244 5.29 5.54 -0.74
CA ILE A 244 6.66 5.22 -1.16
C ILE A 244 6.74 5.12 -2.69
N ALA A 245 5.80 4.42 -3.32
CA ALA A 245 5.76 4.27 -4.78
C ALA A 245 5.59 5.63 -5.50
N MET A 246 4.87 6.58 -4.90
CA MET A 246 4.72 7.94 -5.43
C MET A 246 6.00 8.76 -5.29
N GLN A 247 6.72 8.63 -4.16
CA GLN A 247 7.97 9.35 -3.92
C GLN A 247 9.09 8.92 -4.88
N ASP A 248 9.09 7.65 -5.30
CA ASP A 248 10.07 7.09 -6.26
C ASP A 248 9.63 7.16 -7.73
N ALA A 249 8.53 7.83 -8.04
CA ALA A 249 7.99 7.82 -9.40
C ALA A 249 8.96 8.47 -10.42
N GLY A 250 9.27 7.75 -11.49
CA GLY A 250 10.32 8.13 -12.46
C GLY A 250 9.89 9.05 -13.60
N GLY A 251 8.75 9.75 -13.49
CA GLY A 251 8.30 10.72 -14.52
C GLY A 251 8.09 10.13 -15.91
N LEU A 252 7.52 8.92 -16.02
CA LEU A 252 7.32 8.25 -17.30
C LEU A 252 6.09 8.78 -18.05
N GLY A 253 6.24 9.01 -19.36
CA GLY A 253 5.18 9.51 -20.24
C GLY A 253 5.09 11.05 -20.29
N GLN A 254 4.06 11.56 -20.94
CA GLN A 254 3.85 13.00 -21.17
C GLN A 254 2.59 13.56 -20.46
N GLY A 255 1.89 12.72 -19.69
CA GLY A 255 0.70 13.10 -18.93
C GLY A 255 0.78 12.57 -17.50
N HIS A 256 -0.29 12.00 -16.99
CA HIS A 256 -0.27 11.37 -15.66
C HIS A 256 0.50 10.05 -15.71
N GLY A 257 1.74 10.10 -15.23
CA GLY A 257 2.65 8.95 -15.21
C GLY A 257 2.26 7.88 -14.18
N PRO A 258 2.77 6.65 -14.33
CA PRO A 258 2.66 5.60 -13.34
C PRO A 258 3.50 5.90 -12.09
N MET A 259 3.06 5.40 -10.94
CA MET A 259 3.91 5.30 -9.75
C MET A 259 5.04 4.27 -9.95
N ALA A 260 5.99 4.23 -9.00
CA ALA A 260 7.07 3.25 -9.00
C ALA A 260 6.81 2.09 -8.03
N GLN A 261 5.80 1.24 -8.29
CA GLN A 261 5.52 0.09 -7.42
C GLN A 261 6.76 -0.80 -7.25
N GLN A 262 7.53 -1.01 -8.32
CA GLN A 262 8.77 -1.81 -8.34
C GLN A 262 9.92 -1.27 -7.46
N SER A 263 9.81 -0.03 -6.98
CA SER A 263 10.79 0.59 -6.11
C SER A 263 10.47 0.39 -4.63
N VAL A 264 9.25 -0.07 -4.28
CA VAL A 264 8.87 -0.40 -2.90
C VAL A 264 9.41 -1.79 -2.56
N ARG A 265 10.53 -1.85 -1.82
CA ARG A 265 11.25 -3.11 -1.56
C ARG A 265 11.35 -3.36 -0.06
N LEU A 266 12.44 -2.91 0.55
CA LEU A 266 12.77 -3.10 1.96
C LEU A 266 12.05 -2.11 2.89
N ASP A 267 11.05 -1.41 2.36
CA ASP A 267 10.37 -0.31 3.05
C ASP A 267 9.22 -0.79 3.94
N LEU A 268 8.70 -1.98 3.64
CA LEU A 268 7.60 -2.60 4.36
C LEU A 268 8.02 -4.00 4.77
N ASN A 269 8.08 -4.25 6.07
CA ASN A 269 8.20 -5.62 6.55
C ASN A 269 6.97 -6.41 6.09
N GLN A 270 7.20 -7.47 5.33
CA GLN A 270 6.15 -8.33 4.76
C GLN A 270 5.64 -9.39 5.74
N SER A 271 6.40 -9.67 6.81
CA SER A 271 6.05 -10.59 7.89
C SER A 271 5.46 -9.84 9.08
N ARG A 272 4.46 -10.45 9.72
CA ARG A 272 3.91 -9.95 10.99
C ARG A 272 4.85 -10.22 12.17
N TRP A 273 5.64 -11.30 12.10
CA TRP A 273 6.37 -11.85 13.25
C TRP A 273 7.89 -11.76 13.10
N SER A 274 8.38 -11.72 11.87
CA SER A 274 9.81 -11.80 11.58
C SER A 274 10.32 -10.40 11.22
N PRO A 275 11.26 -9.83 11.99
CA PRO A 275 11.94 -8.61 11.60
C PRO A 275 12.70 -8.80 10.29
N MET A 276 12.86 -7.72 9.52
CA MET A 276 13.61 -7.70 8.26
C MET A 276 14.81 -6.77 8.41
N LEU A 277 15.98 -7.15 7.88
CA LEU A 277 17.13 -6.24 7.86
C LEU A 277 16.76 -4.92 7.18
N ASN A 278 16.99 -3.83 7.89
CA ASN A 278 16.62 -2.49 7.45
C ASN A 278 17.86 -1.69 7.05
N HIS A 279 18.76 -1.48 8.01
CA HIS A 279 20.04 -0.82 7.77
C HIS A 279 21.06 -1.14 8.87
N VAL A 280 22.29 -0.70 8.64
CA VAL A 280 23.37 -0.68 9.62
C VAL A 280 23.82 0.76 9.83
N THR A 281 24.10 1.13 11.08
CA THR A 281 24.80 2.36 11.41
C THR A 281 26.24 2.04 11.76
N LEU A 282 27.17 2.67 11.05
CA LEU A 282 28.61 2.55 11.27
C LEU A 282 29.13 3.78 12.01
N PRO A 283 29.91 3.61 13.08
CA PRO A 283 30.56 4.73 13.72
C PRO A 283 31.76 5.20 12.89
N THR A 284 32.05 6.50 12.93
CA THR A 284 33.19 7.10 12.24
C THR A 284 33.85 8.21 13.05
N ARG A 285 35.17 8.37 12.89
CA ARG A 285 35.93 9.49 13.47
C ARG A 285 35.96 10.71 12.57
N ASP A 286 35.84 10.49 11.27
CA ASP A 286 35.86 11.54 10.25
C ASP A 286 34.70 11.28 9.28
N LEU A 287 33.60 11.99 9.55
CA LEU A 287 32.39 11.87 8.76
C LEU A 287 32.65 12.26 7.31
N SER A 288 33.38 13.35 7.06
CA SER A 288 33.63 13.88 5.71
C SER A 288 34.44 12.90 4.86
N ALA A 289 35.51 12.33 5.40
CA ALA A 289 36.29 11.30 4.72
C ALA A 289 35.47 10.04 4.44
N SER A 290 34.63 9.64 5.41
CA SER A 290 33.77 8.45 5.27
C SER A 290 32.68 8.65 4.23
N GLU A 291 32.01 9.80 4.21
CA GLU A 291 31.02 10.12 3.20
C GLU A 291 31.62 10.10 1.80
N HIS A 292 32.83 10.66 1.62
CA HIS A 292 33.53 10.59 0.35
C HIS A 292 33.77 9.14 -0.08
N PHE A 293 34.25 8.29 0.83
CA PHE A 293 34.44 6.86 0.57
C PHE A 293 33.15 6.16 0.13
N TRP A 294 32.03 6.36 0.84
CA TRP A 294 30.77 5.70 0.50
C TRP A 294 30.15 6.22 -0.79
N ARG A 295 30.31 7.51 -1.12
CA ARG A 295 29.91 8.05 -2.42
C ARG A 295 30.75 7.44 -3.56
N LEU A 296 32.06 7.24 -3.35
CA LEU A 296 32.93 6.58 -4.35
C LEU A 296 32.52 5.12 -4.59
N LEU A 297 31.98 4.43 -3.59
CA LEU A 297 31.40 3.09 -3.75
C LEU A 297 30.05 3.10 -4.49
N GLY A 298 29.53 4.27 -4.85
CA GLY A 298 28.29 4.42 -5.60
C GLY A 298 27.03 4.53 -4.73
N LEU A 299 27.17 4.69 -3.41
CA LEU A 299 26.02 4.94 -2.55
C LEU A 299 25.58 6.40 -2.65
N ARG A 300 24.27 6.60 -2.79
CA ARG A 300 23.67 7.93 -2.89
C ARG A 300 23.43 8.49 -1.50
N GLN A 301 24.00 9.65 -1.19
CA GLN A 301 23.74 10.29 0.08
C GLN A 301 22.35 10.93 0.09
N ILE A 302 21.53 10.58 1.07
CA ILE A 302 20.15 11.03 1.17
C ILE A 302 19.90 11.93 2.39
N VAL A 303 20.75 11.85 3.42
CA VAL A 303 20.68 12.69 4.60
C VAL A 303 22.08 13.17 4.97
N ARG A 304 22.17 14.42 5.41
CA ARG A 304 23.29 14.96 6.18
C ARG A 304 22.73 15.80 7.32
N ALA A 305 23.00 15.41 8.56
CA ALA A 305 22.61 16.14 9.76
C ALA A 305 23.88 16.54 10.51
N ASP A 306 24.22 17.83 10.37
CA ASP A 306 25.41 18.46 10.93
C ASP A 306 26.71 17.70 10.59
N GLU A 307 27.71 17.78 11.46
CA GLU A 307 28.98 17.04 11.36
C GLU A 307 28.88 15.64 11.98
N ARG A 308 27.70 15.23 12.46
CA ARG A 308 27.52 14.00 13.25
C ARG A 308 26.84 12.86 12.52
N TYR A 309 26.02 13.10 11.51
CA TYR A 309 25.25 12.01 10.92
C TYR A 309 25.09 12.14 9.40
N ALA A 310 25.24 11.01 8.71
CA ALA A 310 24.91 10.88 7.30
C ALA A 310 24.14 9.59 7.04
N ARG A 311 23.22 9.61 6.07
CA ARG A 311 22.55 8.40 5.59
C ARG A 311 22.68 8.28 4.09
N PHE A 312 22.90 7.05 3.67
CA PHE A 312 23.09 6.64 2.31
C PHE A 312 22.02 5.64 1.91
N GLU A 313 21.73 5.62 0.61
CA GLU A 313 20.82 4.71 -0.04
C GLU A 313 21.56 3.97 -1.17
N THR A 314 21.32 2.68 -1.25
CA THR A 314 21.78 1.83 -2.36
C THR A 314 20.72 1.78 -3.46
N GLU A 315 21.10 1.39 -4.68
CA GLU A 315 20.16 1.14 -5.79
C GLU A 315 19.08 0.09 -5.44
N GLY A 316 19.37 -0.79 -4.46
CA GLY A 316 18.44 -1.76 -3.91
C GLY A 316 17.36 -1.17 -3.00
N GLY A 317 17.45 0.10 -2.63
CA GLY A 317 16.63 0.75 -1.62
C GLY A 317 17.05 0.46 -0.18
N ALA A 318 18.08 -0.37 0.05
CA ALA A 318 18.67 -0.54 1.38
C ALA A 318 19.41 0.73 1.80
N THR A 319 19.41 1.04 3.09
CA THR A 319 20.09 2.23 3.62
C THR A 319 21.28 1.85 4.48
N LEU A 320 22.24 2.76 4.60
CA LEU A 320 23.39 2.67 5.49
C LEU A 320 23.61 4.04 6.14
N SER A 321 23.84 4.06 7.45
CA SER A 321 24.04 5.30 8.19
C SER A 321 25.46 5.38 8.72
N LEU A 322 25.96 6.61 8.86
CA LEU A 322 27.22 6.93 9.52
C LEU A 322 26.92 7.85 10.70
N GLU A 323 27.54 7.60 11.83
CA GLU A 323 27.43 8.42 13.03
C GLU A 323 28.82 8.77 13.55
N ALA A 324 29.11 10.05 13.71
CA ALA A 324 30.41 10.53 14.15
C ALA A 324 30.51 10.45 15.67
N GLU A 325 31.54 9.75 16.15
CA GLU A 325 31.77 9.48 17.57
C GLU A 325 33.25 9.63 17.90
N GLU A 326 33.56 10.16 19.09
CA GLU A 326 34.94 10.29 19.57
C GLU A 326 35.55 8.91 19.85
N GLU A 327 34.79 8.06 20.54
CA GLU A 327 35.08 6.63 20.72
C GLU A 327 34.26 5.85 19.71
N LEU A 328 34.86 4.90 18.98
CA LEU A 328 34.14 4.11 17.97
C LEU A 328 33.43 2.92 18.64
N PRO A 329 32.11 2.96 18.85
CA PRO A 329 31.38 1.79 19.33
C PRO A 329 31.37 0.66 18.29
N ALA A 330 30.73 -0.45 18.62
CA ALA A 330 30.38 -1.46 17.62
C ALA A 330 29.29 -0.91 16.67
N PRO A 331 29.27 -1.34 15.39
CA PRO A 331 28.14 -1.10 14.49
C PRO A 331 26.81 -1.54 15.10
N VAL A 332 25.74 -0.80 14.78
CA VAL A 332 24.38 -1.12 15.22
C VAL A 332 23.58 -1.66 14.04
N VAL A 333 22.94 -2.81 14.24
CA VAL A 333 22.05 -3.43 13.25
C VAL A 333 20.61 -3.03 13.52
N PHE A 334 19.91 -2.54 12.50
CA PHE A 334 18.50 -2.17 12.57
C PHE A 334 17.64 -3.18 11.81
N LEU A 335 16.62 -3.72 12.47
CA LEU A 335 15.65 -4.65 11.90
C LEU A 335 14.26 -3.99 11.92
N GLU A 336 13.63 -3.87 10.75
CA GLU A 336 12.27 -3.31 10.61
C GLU A 336 11.23 -4.31 11.10
N CYS A 337 10.30 -3.85 11.91
CA CYS A 337 9.16 -4.60 12.42
C CYS A 337 7.85 -4.06 11.81
N GLY A 338 6.92 -4.96 11.51
CA GLY A 338 5.57 -4.56 11.08
C GLY A 338 4.76 -3.92 12.22
N ASP A 339 4.90 -4.47 13.42
CA ASP A 339 4.36 -3.96 14.68
C ASP A 339 5.44 -4.11 15.76
N LEU A 340 6.05 -2.99 16.17
CA LEU A 340 7.14 -3.00 17.14
C LEU A 340 6.71 -3.54 18.51
N ASP A 341 5.54 -3.13 19.02
CA ASP A 341 5.11 -3.48 20.36
C ASP A 341 4.78 -4.98 20.47
N LEU A 342 4.04 -5.51 19.49
CA LEU A 342 3.75 -6.95 19.42
C LEU A 342 5.02 -7.78 19.25
N THR A 343 5.96 -7.33 18.42
CA THR A 343 7.23 -8.04 18.22
C THR A 343 8.05 -8.09 19.50
N VAL A 344 8.17 -6.97 20.21
CA VAL A 344 8.90 -6.93 21.48
C VAL A 344 8.21 -7.79 22.54
N ALA A 345 6.89 -7.70 22.67
CA ALA A 345 6.14 -8.53 23.62
C ALA A 345 6.33 -10.03 23.34
N TYR A 346 6.28 -10.44 22.07
CA TYR A 346 6.53 -11.82 21.65
C TYR A 346 7.95 -12.28 22.02
N LEU A 347 8.97 -11.49 21.66
CA LEU A 347 10.37 -11.85 21.91
C LEU A 347 10.71 -11.92 23.40
N LYS A 348 10.12 -11.04 24.22
CA LYS A 348 10.21 -11.12 25.68
C LYS A 348 9.59 -12.39 26.24
N ALA A 349 8.45 -12.81 25.72
CA ALA A 349 7.83 -14.08 26.10
C ALA A 349 8.71 -15.30 25.75
N GLN A 350 9.61 -15.15 24.76
CA GLN A 350 10.65 -16.15 24.43
C GLN A 350 11.93 -16.01 25.28
N GLY A 351 11.97 -15.10 26.25
CA GLY A 351 13.10 -14.92 27.17
C GLY A 351 14.18 -13.92 26.73
N LEU A 352 13.94 -13.15 25.66
CA LEU A 352 14.87 -12.10 25.25
C LEU A 352 14.74 -10.85 26.14
N ALA A 353 15.88 -10.37 26.63
CA ALA A 353 15.94 -9.14 27.42
C ALA A 353 16.17 -7.92 26.53
N PHE A 354 15.42 -6.85 26.80
CA PHE A 354 15.54 -5.57 26.10
C PHE A 354 16.25 -4.57 27.01
N THR A 355 17.23 -3.87 26.45
CA THR A 355 17.93 -2.76 27.11
C THR A 355 17.16 -1.45 26.98
N GLN A 356 16.24 -1.37 26.00
CA GLN A 356 15.33 -0.25 25.82
C GLN A 356 13.96 -0.77 25.31
N GLU A 357 12.90 -0.35 26.00
CA GLU A 357 11.51 -0.59 25.57
C GLU A 357 11.14 0.19 24.30
N PRO A 358 10.10 -0.24 23.55
CA PRO A 358 9.54 0.55 22.46
C PRO A 358 9.25 1.99 22.88
N ARG A 359 9.82 2.95 22.16
CA ARG A 359 9.52 4.38 22.34
C ARG A 359 9.55 5.12 21.01
N ASP A 360 8.83 6.23 20.96
CA ASP A 360 8.88 7.19 19.86
C ASP A 360 10.17 8.00 19.92
N GLU A 361 10.77 8.20 18.75
CA GLU A 361 11.97 9.01 18.57
C GLU A 361 11.63 10.31 17.84
N ASN A 362 12.41 11.36 18.10
CA ASN A 362 12.15 12.72 17.58
C ASN A 362 12.09 12.80 16.04
N GLY A 363 12.60 11.80 15.34
CA GLY A 363 12.58 11.72 13.88
C GLY A 363 11.42 10.94 13.27
N GLY A 364 10.34 10.68 14.03
CA GLY A 364 9.10 10.10 13.50
C GLY A 364 9.14 8.59 13.25
N TRP A 365 10.04 7.88 13.94
CA TRP A 365 10.06 6.42 14.00
C TRP A 365 9.92 5.95 15.44
N ARG A 366 9.77 4.63 15.61
CA ARG A 366 9.78 3.96 16.92
C ARG A 366 10.88 2.92 16.98
N GLU A 367 11.50 2.77 18.14
CA GLU A 367 12.56 1.77 18.30
C GLU A 367 12.60 1.13 19.70
N ALA A 368 13.14 -0.09 19.75
CA ALA A 368 13.48 -0.84 20.95
C ALA A 368 14.87 -1.47 20.76
N ARG A 369 15.62 -1.64 21.85
CA ARG A 369 17.01 -2.12 21.78
C ARG A 369 17.22 -3.36 22.63
N LEU A 370 18.08 -4.24 22.14
CA LEU A 370 18.54 -5.45 22.81
C LEU A 370 19.98 -5.75 22.41
N SER A 371 20.59 -6.71 23.11
CA SER A 371 21.92 -7.21 22.77
C SER A 371 21.85 -8.69 22.41
N ASP A 372 22.62 -9.08 21.41
CA ASP A 372 22.84 -10.50 21.13
C ASP A 372 23.73 -11.15 22.23
N PRO A 373 23.91 -12.48 22.22
CA PRO A 373 24.75 -13.16 23.21
C PRO A 373 26.23 -12.73 23.24
N SER A 374 26.71 -12.05 22.19
CA SER A 374 28.07 -11.54 22.08
C SER A 374 28.19 -10.06 22.46
N GLY A 375 27.08 -9.42 22.84
CA GLY A 375 27.02 -8.00 23.21
C GLY A 375 26.84 -7.04 22.02
N ASN A 376 26.60 -7.54 20.81
CA ASN A 376 26.30 -6.67 19.66
C ASN A 376 24.93 -6.02 19.86
N ILE A 377 24.84 -4.72 19.56
CA ILE A 377 23.59 -3.97 19.70
C ILE A 377 22.69 -4.25 18.49
N VAL A 378 21.48 -4.70 18.78
CA VAL A 378 20.40 -4.86 17.80
C VAL A 378 19.31 -3.85 18.14
N CYS A 379 18.83 -3.16 17.12
CA CYS A 379 17.70 -2.24 17.20
C CYS A 379 16.53 -2.83 16.42
N LEU A 380 15.40 -3.03 17.10
CA LEU A 380 14.12 -3.29 16.45
C LEU A 380 13.44 -1.95 16.18
N TYR A 381 12.98 -1.76 14.96
CA TYR A 381 12.72 -0.44 14.41
C TYR A 381 11.41 -0.42 13.62
N GLN A 382 10.65 0.67 13.70
CA GLN A 382 9.47 0.89 12.87
C GLN A 382 9.50 2.33 12.33
N ALA A 383 9.96 2.50 11.09
CA ALA A 383 10.07 3.82 10.44
C ALA A 383 9.26 3.95 9.16
N GLY A 384 9.01 2.84 8.43
CA GLY A 384 8.35 2.92 7.15
C GLY A 384 9.06 3.87 6.16
N GLU A 385 8.32 4.86 5.63
CA GLU A 385 8.86 5.79 4.62
C GLU A 385 9.99 6.68 5.17
N MET A 386 10.03 6.97 6.48
CA MET A 386 11.00 7.88 7.10
C MET A 386 12.46 7.40 7.01
N ARG A 387 12.66 6.12 6.72
CA ARG A 387 13.98 5.55 6.46
C ARG A 387 14.62 6.17 5.21
N ARG A 388 13.85 6.27 4.14
CA ARG A 388 14.32 6.78 2.84
C ARG A 388 13.89 8.23 2.63
N PHE A 389 12.70 8.61 3.05
CA PHE A 389 12.10 9.92 2.78
C PHE A 389 11.79 10.70 4.06
N PRO A 390 12.77 10.92 4.96
CA PRO A 390 12.56 11.80 6.09
C PRO A 390 12.35 13.25 5.62
N PRO A 391 11.69 14.12 6.40
CA PRO A 391 11.49 15.54 6.08
C PRO A 391 12.77 16.34 5.82
N TRP A 392 13.92 15.86 6.34
CA TRP A 392 15.25 16.45 6.15
C TRP A 392 16.09 15.70 5.10
N ARG A 393 15.45 14.94 4.20
CA ARG A 393 16.13 14.36 3.03
C ARG A 393 16.72 15.50 2.18
N LEU A 394 17.94 15.30 1.67
CA LEU A 394 18.58 16.23 0.76
C LEU A 394 17.74 16.35 -0.53
N ALA A 395 17.53 17.58 -1.01
CA ALA A 395 16.65 17.83 -2.17
C ALA A 395 17.21 17.22 -3.48
N ASP A 396 18.53 17.19 -3.61
CA ASP A 396 19.22 16.68 -4.80
C ASP A 396 19.53 15.17 -4.72
N ALA A 397 18.95 14.48 -3.73
CA ALA A 397 19.24 13.06 -3.44
C ALA A 397 18.51 12.08 -4.34
#